data_AF-A0A434FSL8-F1
#
_entry.id   AF-A0A434FSL8-F1
#
_cell.length_a   1.000
_cell.length_b   1.000
_cell.length_c   1.000
_cell.angle_alpha   90.00
_cell.angle_beta   90.00
_cell.angle_gamma   90.00
#
_symmetry.space_group_name_H-M   'P 1'
#
loop_
_entity.id
_entity.type
_entity.pdbx_description
1 polymer ?
#
loop_
_entity_poly.entity_id
_entity_poly.type
_entity_poly.pdbx_seq_one_letter_code
_entity_poly.pdbx_strand_id
1 'polypeptide(L)'
;MPKFSWRAGLIFGLCATPVALLLALFSAGSGHGHWVLARALYPIPMLVTLVTDKTVTSLSVALALAQFPAYGVIVAPGGSIRWLTLVLVHLVAVAAAFSGVLDYF
;
A
#
# COMPACT_ATOMS: atom_id res chain seq x y z
N MET A 1 -6.04 -16.50 15.70
CA MET A 1 -5.95 -15.04 15.45
C MET A 1 -7.13 -14.37 16.13
N PRO A 2 -6.92 -13.36 16.98
CA PRO A 2 -8.00 -12.63 17.63
C PRO A 2 -8.92 -11.99 16.58
N LYS A 3 -10.23 -12.01 16.84
CA LYS A 3 -11.25 -11.44 15.96
C LYS A 3 -11.63 -10.07 16.50
N PHE A 4 -11.42 -9.03 15.70
CA PHE A 4 -11.84 -7.68 15.99
C PHE A 4 -13.00 -7.28 15.08
N SER A 5 -13.75 -6.24 15.46
CA SER A 5 -14.76 -5.69 14.57
C SER A 5 -14.09 -5.05 13.35
N TRP A 6 -14.76 -5.07 12.20
CA TRP A 6 -14.27 -4.39 10.99
C TRP A 6 -14.04 -2.89 11.23
N ARG A 7 -14.80 -2.27 12.15
CA ARG A 7 -14.62 -0.87 12.58
C ARG A 7 -13.27 -0.66 13.28
N ALA A 8 -12.88 -1.57 14.16
CA ALA A 8 -11.56 -1.53 14.80
C ALA A 8 -10.44 -1.68 13.76
N GLY A 9 -10.62 -2.57 12.78
CA GLY A 9 -9.73 -2.70 11.62
C GLY A 9 -9.59 -1.41 10.81
N LEU A 10 -10.71 -0.75 10.52
CA LEU A 10 -10.74 0.53 9.81
C LEU A 10 -9.95 1.61 10.56
N ILE A 11 -10.20 1.76 11.87
CA ILE A 11 -9.51 2.75 12.71
C ILE A 11 -8.01 2.46 12.74
N PHE A 12 -7.62 1.20 12.93
CA PHE A 12 -6.21 0.81 12.90
C PHE A 12 -5.55 1.16 11.56
N GLY A 13 -6.22 0.85 10.46
CA GLY A 13 -5.74 1.21 9.12
C GLY A 13 -5.61 2.72 8.92
N LEU A 14 -6.57 3.51 9.40
CA LEU A 14 -6.53 4.98 9.36
C LEU A 14 -5.35 5.54 10.17
N CYS A 15 -5.04 4.95 11.32
CA CYS A 15 -3.87 5.34 12.13
C CYS A 15 -2.55 4.93 11.46
N ALA A 16 -2.52 3.81 10.74
CA ALA A 16 -1.34 3.34 10.02
C ALA A 16 -1.02 4.19 8.78
N THR A 17 -2.05 4.71 8.09
CA THR A 17 -1.89 5.51 6.87
C THR A 17 -0.91 6.68 7.01
N PRO A 18 -1.03 7.63 7.96
CA PRO A 18 -0.11 8.77 8.03
C PRO A 18 1.33 8.34 8.30
N VAL A 19 1.54 7.32 9.14
CA VAL A 19 2.88 6.79 9.44
C VAL A 19 3.50 6.20 8.18
N ALA A 20 2.77 5.35 7.47
CA ALA A 20 3.27 4.74 6.24
C ALA A 20 3.50 5.80 5.14
N LEU A 21 2.63 6.81 5.01
CA LEU A 21 2.82 7.91 4.05
C LEU A 21 4.10 8.69 4.33
N LEU A 22 4.37 9.02 5.60
CA LEU A 22 5.61 9.71 5.98
C LEU A 22 6.85 8.88 5.61
N LEU A 23 6.82 7.56 5.84
CA LEU A 23 7.90 6.66 5.44
C LEU A 23 8.06 6.59 3.91
N ALA A 24 6.96 6.55 3.16
CA ALA A 24 6.99 6.57 1.70
C ALA A 24 7.61 7.88 1.17
N LEU A 25 7.18 9.04 1.71
CA LEU A 25 7.72 10.36 1.36
C LEU A 25 9.19 10.50 1.73
N PHE A 26 9.59 9.99 2.90
CA PHE A 26 10.99 9.95 3.32
C PHE A 26 11.85 9.18 2.31
N SER A 27 11.41 7.99 1.90
CA SER A 27 12.12 7.18 0.90
C SER A 27 12.09 7.76 -0.52
N ALA A 28 11.13 8.64 -0.82
CA ALA A 28 11.08 9.35 -2.10
C ALA A 28 12.15 10.45 -2.19
N GLY A 29 12.74 10.88 -1.06
CA GLY A 29 13.92 11.76 -1.04
C GLY A 29 13.73 13.05 -1.84
N SER A 30 12.59 13.73 -1.67
CA SER A 30 12.22 14.94 -2.43
C SER A 30 12.25 14.77 -3.97
N GLY A 31 12.11 13.55 -4.48
CA GLY A 31 12.17 13.23 -5.91
C GLY A 31 13.49 12.60 -6.37
N HIS A 32 14.48 12.49 -5.48
CA HIS A 32 15.78 11.87 -5.76
C HIS A 32 15.98 10.51 -5.05
N GLY A 33 15.02 10.09 -4.22
CA GLY A 33 15.09 8.83 -3.50
C GLY A 33 14.71 7.63 -4.36
N HIS A 34 15.05 6.43 -3.90
CA HIS A 34 14.80 5.18 -4.63
C HIS A 34 13.36 4.65 -4.49
N TRP A 35 12.47 5.39 -3.80
CA TRP A 35 11.05 5.03 -3.62
C TRP A 35 10.81 3.63 -3.02
N VAL A 36 11.81 3.04 -2.36
CA VAL A 36 11.78 1.67 -1.84
C VAL A 36 10.63 1.50 -0.84
N LEU A 37 10.49 2.41 0.13
CA LEU A 37 9.41 2.33 1.11
C LEU A 37 8.04 2.62 0.47
N ALA A 38 7.96 3.48 -0.54
CA ALA A 38 6.73 3.72 -1.27
C ALA A 38 6.27 2.46 -2.02
N ARG A 39 7.17 1.76 -2.71
CA ARG A 39 6.88 0.50 -3.40
C ARG A 39 6.53 -0.63 -2.44
N ALA A 40 7.22 -0.71 -1.29
CA ALA A 40 6.99 -1.77 -0.32
C ALA A 40 5.69 -1.55 0.49
N LEU A 41 5.42 -0.33 0.95
CA LEU A 41 4.27 -0.04 1.81
C LEU A 41 3.00 0.23 1.00
N TYR A 42 3.13 0.83 -0.18
CA TYR A 42 2.03 1.27 -1.05
C TYR A 42 2.13 0.69 -2.47
N PRO A 43 2.23 -0.64 -2.62
CA PRO A 43 2.45 -1.24 -3.93
C PRO A 43 1.30 -0.98 -4.91
N ILE A 44 0.04 -0.93 -4.45
CA ILE A 44 -1.11 -0.72 -5.33
C ILE A 44 -1.12 0.69 -5.96
N PRO A 45 -1.12 1.79 -5.20
CA PRO A 45 -1.06 3.14 -5.79
C PRO A 45 0.26 3.38 -6.52
N MET A 46 1.36 2.72 -6.13
CA MET A 46 2.62 2.79 -6.86
C MET A 46 2.51 2.16 -8.25
N LEU A 47 1.87 0.99 -8.38
CA LEU A 47 1.60 0.40 -9.69
C LEU A 47 0.74 1.31 -10.56
N VAL A 48 -0.29 1.96 -9.98
CA VAL A 48 -1.10 2.95 -10.71
C VAL A 48 -0.26 4.13 -11.19
N THR A 49 0.65 4.62 -10.35
CA THR A 49 1.59 5.70 -10.72
C THR A 49 2.49 5.24 -11.88
N LEU A 50 3.04 4.02 -11.82
CA LEU A 50 3.92 3.48 -12.85
C LEU A 50 3.21 3.30 -14.21
N VAL A 51 1.94 2.84 -14.22
CA VAL A 51 1.18 2.70 -15.47
C VAL A 51 0.58 4.02 -15.98
N THR A 52 0.62 5.09 -15.16
CA THR A 52 0.14 6.42 -15.53
C THR A 52 1.32 7.38 -15.72
N ASP A 53 2.27 6.98 -16.57
CA ASP A 53 3.46 7.77 -16.94
C ASP A 53 4.22 8.33 -15.74
N LYS A 54 4.34 7.54 -14.67
CA LYS A 54 5.03 7.90 -13.43
C LYS A 54 4.43 9.15 -12.76
N THR A 55 3.19 9.51 -13.06
CA THR A 55 2.53 10.68 -12.49
C THR A 55 1.71 10.28 -11.27
N VAL A 56 1.94 10.95 -10.14
CA VAL A 56 1.11 10.79 -8.94
C VAL A 56 -0.25 11.46 -9.19
N THR A 57 -1.19 10.67 -9.69
CA THR A 57 -2.55 11.12 -9.98
C THR A 57 -3.43 11.16 -8.72
N SER A 58 -4.57 11.86 -8.81
CA SER A 58 -5.61 11.83 -7.78
C SER A 58 -6.08 10.41 -7.45
N LEU A 59 -6.13 9.53 -8.45
CA LEU A 59 -6.43 8.10 -8.26
C LEU A 59 -5.37 7.40 -7.41
N SER A 60 -4.08 7.64 -7.70
CA SER A 60 -2.97 7.07 -6.91
C SER A 60 -3.03 7.54 -5.46
N VAL A 61 -3.33 8.82 -5.23
CA VAL A 61 -3.50 9.37 -3.88
C VAL A 61 -4.70 8.75 -3.16
N ALA A 62 -5.85 8.64 -3.83
CA ALA A 62 -7.05 8.03 -3.25
C ALA A 62 -6.79 6.57 -2.84
N LEU A 63 -6.11 5.81 -3.69
CA LEU A 63 -5.72 4.43 -3.40
C LEU A 63 -4.72 4.35 -2.24
N ALA A 64 -3.76 5.26 -2.15
CA ALA A 64 -2.83 5.33 -1.02
C ALA A 64 -3.57 5.58 0.30
N LEU A 65 -4.53 6.50 0.32
CA LEU A 65 -5.34 6.77 1.51
C LEU A 65 -6.23 5.59 1.89
N ALA A 66 -6.74 4.85 0.90
CA ALA A 66 -7.64 3.73 1.11
C ALA A 66 -6.94 2.41 1.48
N GLN A 67 -5.67 2.21 1.10
CA GLN A 67 -5.02 0.91 1.15
C GLN A 67 -4.97 0.30 2.57
N PHE A 68 -4.38 0.99 3.54
CA PHE A 68 -4.29 0.48 4.93
C PHE A 68 -5.65 0.35 5.62
N PRO A 69 -6.60 1.31 5.47
CA PRO A 69 -7.97 1.14 5.94
C PRO A 69 -8.65 -0.11 5.37
N ALA A 70 -8.52 -0.35 4.07
CA ALA A 70 -9.07 -1.53 3.41
C ALA A 70 -8.42 -2.82 3.95
N TYR A 71 -7.10 -2.84 4.12
CA TYR A 71 -6.37 -3.97 4.70
C TYR A 71 -6.89 -4.31 6.09
N GLY A 72 -7.02 -3.29 6.95
CA GLY A 72 -7.56 -3.43 8.30
C GLY A 72 -8.98 -4.00 8.31
N VAL A 73 -9.87 -3.49 7.45
CA VAL A 73 -11.24 -4.01 7.32
C VAL A 73 -11.26 -5.48 6.87
N ILE A 74 -10.40 -5.86 5.92
CA ILE A 74 -10.32 -7.23 5.39
C ILE A 74 -9.89 -8.22 6.48
N VAL A 75 -8.84 -7.89 7.24
CA VAL A 75 -8.21 -8.85 8.17
C VAL A 75 -8.76 -8.81 9.59
N ALA A 76 -9.37 -7.70 10.03
CA ALA A 76 -9.84 -7.53 11.40
C ALA A 76 -10.83 -8.61 11.89
N PRO A 77 -11.81 -9.07 11.09
CA PRO A 77 -12.71 -10.15 11.52
C PRO A 77 -11.99 -11.50 11.69
N GLY A 78 -10.71 -11.60 11.31
CA GLY A 78 -9.87 -12.78 11.41
C GLY A 78 -10.09 -13.77 10.25
N GLY A 79 -9.34 -14.87 10.31
CA GLY A 79 -9.37 -15.95 9.32
C GLY A 79 -8.07 -16.01 8.51
N SER A 80 -7.44 -17.18 8.51
CA SER A 80 -6.16 -17.41 7.82
C SER A 80 -6.25 -17.14 6.32
N ILE A 81 -7.36 -17.49 5.68
CA ILE A 81 -7.55 -17.25 4.24
C ILE A 81 -7.54 -15.76 3.89
N ARG A 82 -8.15 -14.89 4.71
CA ARG A 82 -8.18 -13.44 4.45
C ARG A 82 -6.80 -12.82 4.58
N TRP A 83 -6.05 -13.24 5.60
CA TRP A 83 -4.65 -12.87 5.76
C TRP A 83 -3.79 -13.38 4.61
N LEU A 84 -3.92 -14.65 4.24
CA LEU A 84 -3.17 -15.25 3.15
C LEU A 84 -3.44 -14.53 1.84
N THR A 85 -4.70 -14.31 1.49
CA THR A 85 -5.09 -13.57 0.28
C THR A 85 -4.52 -12.16 0.30
N LEU A 86 -4.64 -11.43 1.41
CA LEU A 86 -4.11 -10.07 1.51
C LEU A 86 -2.59 -10.05 1.33
N VAL A 87 -1.86 -10.93 2.03
CA VAL A 87 -0.40 -11.04 1.95
C VAL A 87 0.03 -11.40 0.53
N LEU A 88 -0.63 -12.37 -0.11
CA LEU A 88 -0.31 -12.75 -1.49
C LEU A 88 -0.54 -11.58 -2.46
N VAL A 89 -1.69 -10.92 -2.39
CA VAL A 89 -1.99 -9.75 -3.24
C VAL A 89 -0.96 -8.64 -3.03
N HIS A 90 -0.62 -8.33 -1.78
CA HIS A 90 0.35 -7.31 -1.45
C HIS A 90 1.75 -7.68 -1.97
N LEU A 91 2.22 -8.91 -1.73
CA LEU A 91 3.53 -9.38 -2.19
C LEU A 91 3.63 -9.43 -3.71
N VAL A 92 2.59 -9.87 -4.41
CA VAL A 92 2.55 -9.84 -5.88
C VAL A 92 2.65 -8.40 -6.39
N ALA A 93 1.92 -7.47 -5.76
CA ALA A 93 1.97 -6.06 -6.14
C ALA A 93 3.35 -5.44 -5.85
N VAL A 94 3.99 -5.76 -4.73
CA VAL A 94 5.36 -5.35 -4.40
C VAL A 94 6.32 -5.92 -5.46
N ALA A 95 6.27 -7.22 -5.74
CA ALA A 95 7.12 -7.85 -6.73
C ALA A 95 6.96 -7.20 -8.11
N ALA A 96 5.73 -6.90 -8.53
CA ALA A 96 5.47 -6.17 -9.77
C ALA A 96 6.09 -4.76 -9.75
N ALA A 97 5.94 -4.01 -8.65
CA ALA A 97 6.52 -2.68 -8.49
C ALA A 97 8.06 -2.65 -8.43
N PHE A 98 8.70 -3.78 -8.13
CA PHE A 98 10.16 -3.95 -8.14
C PHE A 98 10.70 -4.71 -9.35
N SER A 99 9.83 -5.27 -10.20
CA SER A 99 10.23 -6.16 -11.29
C SER A 99 11.08 -5.48 -12.38
N GLY A 100 11.00 -4.15 -12.50
CA GLY A 100 11.60 -3.40 -13.61
C GLY A 100 10.88 -3.57 -14.94
N VAL A 101 9.78 -4.34 -15.00
CA VAL A 101 8.92 -4.47 -16.19
C VAL A 101 8.20 -3.16 -16.50
N LEU A 102 7.82 -2.43 -15.45
CA LEU A 102 7.33 -1.05 -15.56
C LEU A 102 8.52 -0.12 -15.31
N ASP A 103 8.87 0.67 -16.33
CA ASP A 103 9.99 1.61 -16.26
C ASP A 103 9.87 2.52 -15.03
N TYR A 104 10.98 2.72 -14.34
CA TYR A 104 11.07 3.56 -13.15
C TYR A 104 11.55 4.97 -13.48
N PHE A 105 11.45 5.91 -12.53
CA PHE A 105 12.00 7.27 -12.64
C PHE A 105 13.51 7.28 -12.85
#